data_AF-A0A099F427-F1
#
_entry.id   AF-A0A099F427-F1
#
_cell.length_a   1.000
_cell.length_b   1.000
_cell.length_c   1.000
_cell.angle_alpha   90.00
_cell.angle_beta   90.00
_cell.angle_gamma   90.00
#
_symmetry.space_group_name_H-M   'P 1'
#
loop_
_entity.id
_entity.type
_entity.pdbx_description
1 polymer ?
#
loop_
_entity_poly.entity_id
_entity_poly.type
_entity_poly.pdbx_seq_one_letter_code
_entity_poly.pdbx_strand_id
1 'polypeptide(L)'
;MYAAVVIAEAIRKAQDLAGTSAINPEQLRDGFEQLEITAERLTEIGLPDFGPAFAMSCENHGGNGMARVQQWDADAQKWTLITEFTEPDQDILAPLIAEDSEAYAKEAGITPRDC
;
A
#
# COMPACT_ATOMS: atom_id res chain seq x y z
N MET A 1 -6.53 9.51 -7.35
CA MET A 1 -6.64 10.18 -6.04
C MET A 1 -5.98 9.35 -4.93
N TYR A 2 -6.30 8.06 -4.79
CA TYR A 2 -5.69 7.18 -3.77
C TYR A 2 -4.16 7.18 -3.75
N ALA A 3 -3.51 6.95 -4.90
CA ALA A 3 -2.05 6.94 -5.00
C ALA A 3 -1.39 8.25 -4.52
N ALA A 4 -2.05 9.41 -4.73
CA ALA A 4 -1.51 10.69 -4.29
C ALA A 4 -1.50 10.81 -2.76
N VAL A 5 -2.50 10.26 -2.07
CA VAL A 5 -2.55 10.20 -0.61
C VAL A 5 -1.42 9.32 -0.08
N VAL A 6 -1.29 8.11 -0.64
CA VAL A 6 -0.24 7.16 -0.23
C VAL A 6 1.16 7.76 -0.42
N ILE A 7 1.43 8.35 -1.58
CA ILE A 7 2.73 8.98 -1.87
C ILE A 7 3.00 10.17 -0.93
N ALA A 8 2.00 11.03 -0.69
CA ALA A 8 2.17 12.18 0.20
C ALA A 8 2.47 11.74 1.65
N GLU A 9 1.80 10.69 2.12
CA GLU A 9 2.00 10.15 3.46
C GLU A 9 3.35 9.42 3.60
N ALA A 10 3.82 8.75 2.54
CA ALA A 10 5.16 8.18 2.47
C ALA A 10 6.25 9.27 2.48
N ILE A 11 6.06 10.37 1.73
CA ILE A 11 6.97 11.54 1.75
C ILE A 11 7.02 12.13 3.17
N ARG A 12 5.86 12.31 3.82
CA ARG A 12 5.80 12.80 5.20
C ARG A 12 6.57 11.88 6.15
N LYS A 13 6.35 10.56 6.06
CA LYS A 13 7.09 9.56 6.87
C LYS A 13 8.60 9.62 6.59
N ALA A 14 9.00 9.73 5.33
CA ALA A 14 10.41 9.86 4.94
C ALA A 14 11.04 11.14 5.51
N GLN A 15 10.33 12.27 5.45
CA GLN A 15 10.79 13.55 6.02
C GLN A 15 10.96 13.45 7.54
N ASP A 16 10.03 12.79 8.23
CA ASP A 16 10.11 12.54 9.67
C ASP A 16 11.33 11.68 10.02
N LEU A 17 11.57 10.60 9.27
CA LEU A 17 12.71 9.69 9.47
C LEU A 17 14.06 10.36 9.16
N ALA A 18 14.12 11.14 8.09
CA ALA A 18 15.34 11.78 7.61
C ALA A 18 15.66 13.09 8.33
N GLY A 19 14.69 13.70 9.03
CA GLY A 19 14.83 15.01 9.66
C GLY A 19 15.02 16.16 8.66
N THR A 20 14.62 15.99 7.40
CA THR A 20 14.74 17.00 6.34
C THR A 20 13.54 16.98 5.40
N SER A 21 13.13 18.15 4.91
CA SER A 21 12.07 18.26 3.91
C SER A 21 12.53 17.88 2.49
N ALA A 22 13.82 18.01 2.21
CA ALA A 22 14.44 17.66 0.93
C ALA A 22 14.97 16.22 0.98
N ILE A 23 14.05 15.24 0.91
CA ILE A 23 14.39 13.82 0.91
C ILE A 23 15.00 13.37 -0.43
N ASN A 24 15.89 12.39 -0.38
CA ASN A 24 16.43 11.71 -1.55
C ASN A 24 15.59 10.43 -1.88
N PRO A 25 15.89 9.72 -2.98
CA PRO A 25 15.15 8.51 -3.36
C PRO A 25 15.20 7.37 -2.32
N GLU A 26 16.33 7.17 -1.65
CA GLU A 26 16.49 6.11 -0.64
C GLU A 26 15.65 6.40 0.60
N GLN A 27 15.64 7.66 1.05
CA GLN A 27 14.81 8.10 2.16
C GLN A 27 13.32 7.99 1.84
N LEU A 28 12.92 8.26 0.59
CA LEU A 28 11.54 8.02 0.17
C LEU A 28 11.17 6.53 0.23
N ARG A 29 12.05 5.63 -0.24
CA ARG A 29 11.87 4.18 -0.08
C ARG A 29 11.70 3.83 1.40
N ASP A 30 12.57 4.33 2.28
CA ASP A 30 12.51 4.04 3.71
C ASP A 30 11.21 4.55 4.35
N GLY A 31 10.67 5.67 3.83
CA GLY A 31 9.35 6.17 4.21
C GLY A 31 8.20 5.27 3.78
N PHE A 32 8.26 4.68 2.59
CA PHE A 32 7.31 3.66 2.15
C PHE A 32 7.43 2.38 2.97
N GLU A 33 8.65 1.88 3.21
CA GLU A 33 8.90 0.65 3.96
C GLU A 33 8.60 0.77 5.47
N GLN A 34 8.19 1.95 5.95
CA GLN A 34 7.70 2.20 7.31
C GLN A 34 6.37 2.95 7.32
N LEU A 35 5.66 2.95 6.19
CA LEU A 35 4.37 3.61 6.07
C LEU A 35 3.28 2.80 6.77
N GLU A 36 2.53 3.48 7.62
CA GLU A 36 1.29 2.99 8.20
C GLU A 36 0.21 4.07 7.99
N ILE A 37 -0.89 3.69 7.36
CA ILE A 37 -2.07 4.54 7.21
C ILE A 37 -3.21 3.87 7.97
N THR A 38 -3.60 4.47 9.10
CA THR A 38 -4.71 4.00 9.93
C THR A 38 -6.03 4.67 9.54
N ALA A 39 -7.15 4.13 10.00
CA ALA A 39 -8.47 4.74 9.80
C ALA A 39 -8.57 6.12 10.48
N GLU A 40 -7.92 6.29 11.64
CA GLU A 40 -7.81 7.57 12.34
C GLU A 40 -7.03 8.58 11.50
N ARG A 41 -5.91 8.16 10.88
CA ARG A 41 -5.13 9.04 10.02
C ARG A 41 -5.92 9.47 8.79
N LEU A 42 -6.65 8.55 8.16
CA LEU A 42 -7.54 8.86 7.03
C LEU A 42 -8.63 9.87 7.45
N THR A 43 -9.18 9.72 8.66
CA THR A 43 -10.16 10.67 9.20
C THR A 43 -9.53 12.05 9.45
N GLU A 44 -8.33 12.10 10.03
CA GLU A 44 -7.59 13.34 10.32
C GLU A 44 -7.35 14.18 9.06
N ILE A 45 -7.02 13.52 7.95
CA ILE A 45 -6.78 14.17 6.65
C ILE A 45 -8.07 14.39 5.83
N GLY A 46 -9.25 14.16 6.42
CA GLY A 46 -10.55 14.44 5.80
C GLY A 46 -11.01 13.40 4.76
N LEU A 47 -10.50 12.17 4.85
CA LEU A 47 -10.75 11.07 3.92
C LEU A 47 -11.26 9.80 4.64
N PRO A 48 -12.32 9.88 5.48
CA PRO A 48 -12.86 8.69 6.14
C PRO A 48 -13.34 7.67 5.10
N ASP A 49 -13.09 6.38 5.35
CA ASP A 49 -13.46 5.25 4.48
C ASP A 49 -12.98 5.37 3.01
N PHE A 50 -11.92 6.15 2.78
CA PHE A 50 -11.36 6.35 1.44
C PHE A 50 -10.59 5.11 0.93
N GLY A 51 -10.01 4.34 1.85
CA GLY A 51 -9.28 3.10 1.61
C GLY A 51 -9.17 2.28 2.89
N PRO A 52 -8.69 1.03 2.81
CA PRO A 52 -8.44 0.21 3.98
C PRO A 52 -7.28 0.78 4.79
N ALA A 53 -7.25 0.51 6.09
CA ALA A 53 -6.03 0.70 6.87
C ALA A 53 -4.97 -0.32 6.40
N PHE A 54 -3.71 0.09 6.33
CA PHE A 54 -2.62 -0.80 5.92
C PHE A 54 -1.29 -0.34 6.49
N ALA A 55 -0.35 -1.28 6.53
CA ALA A 55 1.07 -1.04 6.80
C ALA A 55 1.91 -1.66 5.68
N MET A 56 3.05 -1.04 5.40
CA MET A 56 4.05 -1.52 4.46
C MET A 56 5.35 -1.82 5.20
N SER A 57 6.16 -2.70 4.63
CA SER A 57 7.48 -3.09 5.16
C SER A 57 8.47 -3.32 4.03
N CYS A 58 9.74 -3.56 4.36
CA CYS A 58 10.75 -4.02 3.39
C CYS A 58 10.32 -5.33 2.69
N GLU A 59 9.70 -6.24 3.43
CA GLU A 59 9.20 -7.53 2.92
C GLU A 59 7.86 -7.41 2.17
N ASN A 60 7.07 -6.37 2.46
CA ASN A 60 5.74 -6.18 1.89
C ASN A 60 5.53 -4.77 1.33
N HIS A 61 5.75 -4.65 0.01
CA HIS A 61 5.50 -3.43 -0.77
C HIS A 61 4.05 -3.31 -1.28
N GLY A 62 3.19 -4.31 -1.02
CA GLY A 62 1.80 -4.36 -1.49
C GLY A 62 0.75 -4.00 -0.44
N GLY A 63 1.13 -3.94 0.85
CA GLY A 63 0.19 -3.80 1.96
C GLY A 63 -0.66 -5.07 2.16
N ASN A 64 -1.87 -4.94 2.70
CA ASN A 64 -2.77 -6.08 2.95
C ASN A 64 -3.61 -6.47 1.71
N GLY A 65 -3.57 -5.71 0.62
CA GLY A 65 -4.26 -6.04 -0.63
C GLY A 65 -5.79 -6.04 -0.55
N MET A 66 -6.38 -5.42 0.48
CA MET A 66 -7.84 -5.41 0.67
C MET A 66 -8.58 -4.75 -0.49
N ALA A 67 -9.72 -5.34 -0.87
CA ALA A 67 -10.61 -4.83 -1.91
C ALA A 67 -12.07 -4.85 -1.48
N ARG A 68 -12.91 -4.06 -2.15
CA ARG A 68 -14.36 -4.06 -1.99
C ARG A 68 -15.06 -3.93 -3.33
N VAL A 69 -16.30 -4.40 -3.40
CA VAL A 69 -17.08 -4.42 -4.63
C VAL A 69 -18.03 -3.24 -4.68
N GLN A 70 -18.02 -2.55 -5.82
CA GLN A 70 -18.99 -1.53 -6.17
C GLN A 70 -19.86 -2.04 -7.33
N GLN A 71 -21.16 -1.77 -7.25
CA GLN A 71 -22.12 -2.11 -8.29
C GLN A 71 -22.60 -0.84 -8.99
N TRP A 72 -22.61 -0.88 -10.32
CA TRP A 72 -23.20 0.17 -11.16
C TRP A 72 -24.70 -0.03 -11.27
N ASP A 73 -25.45 1.01 -10.94
CA ASP A 73 -26.88 1.14 -11.21
C ASP A 73 -27.03 2.04 -12.45
N ALA A 74 -27.47 1.46 -13.56
CA ALA A 74 -27.59 2.15 -14.84
C ALA A 74 -28.77 3.14 -14.87
N ASP A 75 -29.86 2.84 -14.17
CA ASP A 75 -31.04 3.70 -14.13
C ASP A 75 -30.78 4.94 -13.28
N ALA A 76 -30.14 4.75 -12.13
CA ALA A 76 -29.75 5.86 -11.25
C ALA A 76 -28.39 6.49 -11.62
N GLN A 77 -27.69 5.95 -12.62
CA GLN A 77 -26.37 6.38 -13.08
C GLN A 77 -25.35 6.57 -11.95
N LYS A 78 -25.32 5.62 -11.00
CA LYS A 78 -24.49 5.71 -9.80
C LYS A 78 -23.78 4.40 -9.48
N TRP A 79 -22.61 4.51 -8.86
CA TRP A 79 -21.94 3.40 -8.19
C TRP A 79 -22.39 3.32 -6.74
N THR A 80 -22.63 2.10 -6.24
CA THR A 80 -22.93 1.84 -4.83
C THR A 80 -22.00 0.76 -4.30
N LEU A 81 -21.47 0.95 -3.10
CA LEU A 81 -20.71 -0.07 -2.38
C LEU A 81 -21.66 -1.18 -1.92
N ILE A 82 -21.31 -2.43 -2.22
CA ILE A 82 -22.14 -3.60 -1.87
C ILE A 82 -21.42 -4.59 -0.96
N THR A 83 -20.14 -4.36 -0.67
CA THR A 83 -19.36 -5.13 0.31
C THR A 83 -18.48 -4.20 1.14
N GLU A 84 -18.09 -4.68 2.31
CA GLU A 84 -16.97 -4.15 3.07
C GLU A 84 -15.63 -4.51 2.38
N PHE A 85 -14.53 -3.95 2.91
CA PHE A 85 -13.18 -4.40 2.55
C PHE A 85 -12.98 -5.86 2.98
N THR A 86 -12.45 -6.66 2.06
CA THR A 86 -12.16 -8.08 2.26
C THR A 86 -10.70 -8.33 1.90
N GLU A 87 -10.03 -9.15 2.71
CA GLU A 87 -8.64 -9.55 2.47
C GLU A 87 -8.57 -10.66 1.42
N PRO A 88 -7.54 -10.65 0.56
CA PRO A 88 -7.22 -11.78 -0.28
C PRO A 88 -6.61 -12.91 0.55
N ASP A 89 -6.71 -14.15 0.05
CA ASP A 89 -6.17 -15.34 0.72
C ASP A 89 -4.64 -15.41 0.62
N GLN A 90 -3.96 -14.95 1.66
CA GLN A 90 -2.49 -14.93 1.71
C GLN A 90 -1.86 -16.31 1.86
N ASP A 91 -2.58 -17.31 2.36
CA ASP A 91 -2.06 -18.68 2.44
C ASP A 91 -1.85 -19.27 1.02
N ILE A 92 -2.64 -18.79 0.06
CA ILE A 92 -2.49 -19.12 -1.36
C ILE A 92 -1.53 -18.17 -2.06
N LEU A 93 -1.63 -16.86 -1.81
CA LEU A 93 -0.88 -15.85 -2.58
C LEU A 93 0.59 -15.72 -2.14
N ALA A 94 0.89 -15.78 -0.84
CA ALA A 94 2.26 -15.54 -0.35
C ALA A 94 3.30 -16.52 -0.92
N PRO A 95 3.02 -17.84 -1.03
CA PRO A 95 3.96 -18.77 -1.68
C PRO A 95 4.22 -18.43 -3.16
N LEU A 96 3.19 -17.98 -3.89
CA LEU A 96 3.32 -17.60 -5.31
C LEU A 96 4.14 -16.32 -5.46
N ILE A 97 3.92 -15.33 -4.59
CA ILE A 97 4.71 -14.09 -4.56
C ILE A 97 6.18 -14.40 -4.30
N ALA A 98 6.48 -15.27 -3.34
CA ALA A 98 7.84 -15.67 -3.01
C ALA A 98 8.52 -16.39 -4.20
N GLU A 99 7.84 -17.39 -4.79
CA GLU A 99 8.36 -18.15 -5.93
C GLU A 99 8.69 -17.23 -7.13
N ASP A 100 7.75 -16.36 -7.51
CA ASP A 100 7.93 -15.45 -8.65
C ASP A 100 9.03 -14.39 -8.37
N SER A 101 9.11 -13.89 -7.13
CA SER A 101 10.13 -12.91 -6.74
C SER A 101 11.53 -13.52 -6.75
N GLU A 102 11.68 -14.76 -6.25
CA GLU A 102 12.95 -15.50 -6.28
C GLU A 102 13.37 -15.86 -7.70
N ALA A 103 12.41 -16.29 -8.54
CA ALA A 103 12.65 -16.60 -9.93
C ALA A 103 13.17 -15.37 -10.69
N TYR A 104 12.51 -14.21 -10.51
CA TYR A 104 12.94 -12.96 -11.11
C TYR A 104 14.32 -12.52 -10.61
N ALA A 105 14.57 -12.60 -9.29
CA ALA A 105 15.87 -12.23 -8.73
C ALA A 105 17.01 -13.05 -9.35
N LYS A 106 16.79 -14.36 -9.53
CA LYS A 106 17.74 -15.26 -10.19
C LYS A 106 17.95 -14.91 -11.67
N GLU A 107 16.87 -14.64 -12.41
CA GLU A 107 16.95 -14.28 -13.84
C GLU A 107 17.71 -12.96 -14.04
N ALA A 108 17.42 -11.96 -13.21
CA ALA A 108 17.99 -10.63 -13.30
C ALA A 108 19.38 -10.50 -12.63
N GLY A 109 19.87 -11.54 -11.94
CA GLY A 109 21.12 -11.50 -11.19
C GLY A 109 21.08 -10.56 -9.97
N ILE A 110 19.92 -10.43 -9.34
CA ILE A 110 19.68 -9.59 -8.16
C ILE A 110 19.89 -10.44 -6.90
N THR A 111 20.70 -9.93 -5.97
CA THR A 111 20.76 -10.47 -4.60
C THR A 111 19.64 -9.85 -3.77
N PRO A 112 18.69 -10.64 -3.23
CA PRO A 112 17.67 -10.13 -2.32
C PRO A 112 18.28 -9.41 -1.11
N ARG A 113 17.59 -8.39 -0.61
CA ARG A 113 18.01 -7.63 0.58
C ARG A 113 17.67 -8.44 1.83
N ASP A 114 18.50 -8.30 2.85
CA ASP A 114 18.11 -8.68 4.21
C ASP A 114 17.14 -7.62 4.73
N CYS A 115 15.88 -8.00 4.78
CA CYS A 115 14.81 -7.39 5.56
C CYS A 115 14.65 -8.21 6.85
#